data_AF-A0A639BXJ6-F1
#
_entry.id   AF-A0A639BXJ6-F1
#
_cell.length_a   1.000
_cell.length_b   1.000
_cell.length_c   1.000
_cell.angle_alpha   90.00
_cell.angle_beta   90.00
_cell.angle_gamma   90.00
#
_symmetry.space_group_name_H-M   'P 1'
#
loop_
_entity.id
_entity.type
_entity.pdbx_description
1 polymer ?
#
loop_
_entity_poly.entity_id
_entity_poly.type
_entity_poly.pdbx_seq_one_letter_code
_entity_poly.pdbx_strand_id
1 'polypeptide(L)'
;MAIDSTKNIMINDINASFFDFLQSVLLNITNQFDLEDMKAGRISVDKDFDYVEIIERVSEFLDIINYKTERVRDKKKILSSYQDVQHLAHAWKADYFLTNDDRLIERGGYIYSLLGVKTKFIKEKELADLK
;
A
#
# COMPACT_ATOMS: atom_id res chain seq x y z
N MET A 1 -18.69 10.03 23.76
CA MET A 1 -17.70 9.04 23.29
C MET A 1 -16.39 9.78 23.13
N ALA A 2 -15.38 9.39 23.91
CA ALA A 2 -14.08 10.03 23.88
C ALA A 2 -13.40 9.72 22.53
N ILE A 3 -12.89 10.76 21.88
CA ILE A 3 -12.11 10.66 20.65
C ILE A 3 -10.81 10.00 21.07
N ASP A 4 -10.58 8.78 20.58
CA ASP A 4 -9.37 8.02 20.86
C ASP A 4 -8.16 8.85 20.41
N SER A 5 -7.18 8.90 21.30
CA SER A 5 -6.07 9.84 21.24
C SER A 5 -5.30 9.67 19.93
N THR A 6 -5.07 10.78 19.24
CA THR A 6 -4.03 10.86 18.22
C THR A 6 -2.72 10.46 18.90
N LYS A 7 -2.19 9.28 18.57
CA LYS A 7 -0.85 8.87 19.02
C LYS A 7 0.13 9.89 18.45
N ASN A 8 0.50 10.88 19.24
CA ASN A 8 1.57 11.80 18.91
C ASN A 8 2.86 10.97 18.78
N ILE A 9 3.36 10.83 17.56
CA ILE A 9 4.67 10.22 17.31
C ILE A 9 5.72 11.22 17.82
N MET A 10 6.13 11.07 19.07
CA MET A 10 7.23 11.83 19.68
C MET A 10 8.55 11.21 19.24
N ILE A 11 9.20 11.79 18.22
CA ILE A 11 10.57 11.42 17.83
C ILE A 11 11.51 12.27 18.67
N ASN A 12 11.93 11.73 19.82
CA ASN A 12 12.77 12.43 20.78
C ASN A 12 14.27 12.20 20.57
N ASP A 13 14.72 11.71 19.41
CA ASP A 13 16.13 11.36 19.22
C ASP A 13 16.78 12.15 18.08
N ILE A 14 17.65 13.09 18.46
CA ILE A 14 18.47 13.92 17.55
C ILE A 14 19.49 13.05 16.77
N ASN A 15 19.63 11.77 17.14
CA ASN A 15 20.53 10.80 16.49
C ASN A 15 19.81 9.71 15.66
N ALA A 16 18.48 9.72 15.58
CA ALA A 16 17.77 8.74 14.75
C ALA A 16 18.04 9.00 13.27
N SER A 17 18.49 7.97 12.54
CA SER A 17 18.66 8.07 11.10
C SER A 17 17.29 8.22 10.41
N PHE A 18 17.27 8.73 9.18
CA PHE A 18 16.04 8.73 8.38
C PHE A 18 15.46 7.31 8.21
N PHE A 19 16.32 6.29 8.22
CA PHE A 19 15.90 4.89 8.19
C PHE A 19 15.13 4.50 9.46
N ASP A 20 15.63 4.86 10.64
CA ASP A 20 14.96 4.59 11.92
C ASP A 20 13.60 5.29 12.01
N PHE A 21 13.52 6.52 11.47
CA PHE A 21 12.26 7.24 11.35
C PHE A 21 11.26 6.48 10.46
N LEU A 22 11.68 6.07 9.25
CA LEU A 22 10.80 5.32 8.35
C LEU A 22 10.38 3.96 8.93
N GLN A 23 11.29 3.27 9.62
CA GLN A 23 11.01 2.02 10.32
C GLN A 23 9.92 2.24 11.38
N SER A 24 10.05 3.30 12.19
CA SER A 24 9.05 3.66 13.20
C SER A 24 7.69 3.98 12.59
N VAL A 25 7.65 4.74 11.49
CA VAL A 25 6.39 5.03 10.78
C VAL A 25 5.75 3.75 10.26
N LEU A 26 6.52 2.88 9.60
CA LEU A 26 6.03 1.62 9.06
C LEU A 26 5.47 0.71 10.15
N LEU A 27 6.19 0.57 11.27
CA LEU A 27 5.74 -0.23 12.41
C LEU A 27 4.47 0.34 13.05
N ASN A 28 4.30 1.66 13.10
CA ASN A 28 3.09 2.29 13.62
C ASN A 28 1.86 2.05 12.75
N ILE A 29 2.04 2.00 11.42
CA ILE A 29 0.94 1.79 10.45
C ILE A 29 0.60 0.30 10.36
N THR A 30 1.63 -0.53 10.20
CA THR A 30 1.43 -1.96 9.86
C THR A 30 1.38 -2.83 11.09
N ASN A 31 2.21 -2.53 12.10
CA ASN A 31 2.48 -3.36 13.28
C ASN A 31 2.77 -4.83 12.95
N GLN A 32 3.33 -5.12 11.76
CA GLN A 32 3.42 -6.47 11.21
C GLN A 32 4.75 -6.82 10.57
N PHE A 33 5.36 -5.89 9.84
CA PHE A 33 6.60 -6.12 9.12
C PHE A 33 7.42 -4.83 9.11
N ASP A 34 8.70 -4.97 8.83
CA ASP A 34 9.64 -3.86 8.86
C ASP A 34 10.21 -3.50 7.47
N LEU A 35 11.11 -2.52 7.41
CA LEU A 35 11.68 -2.09 6.14
C LEU A 35 12.60 -3.14 5.52
N GLU A 36 13.20 -4.01 6.33
CA GLU A 36 14.02 -5.11 5.82
C GLU A 36 13.14 -6.20 5.20
N ASP A 37 11.96 -6.48 5.77
CA ASP A 37 10.96 -7.36 5.14
C ASP A 37 10.48 -6.80 3.79
N MET A 38 10.22 -5.49 3.73
CA MET A 38 9.86 -4.81 2.46
C MET A 38 11.00 -4.86 1.43
N LYS A 39 12.25 -4.68 1.86
CA LYS A 39 13.44 -4.78 0.98
C LYS A 39 13.66 -6.20 0.48
N ALA A 40 13.45 -7.20 1.34
CA ALA A 40 13.53 -8.61 0.99
C ALA A 40 12.42 -9.04 0.00
N GLY A 41 11.39 -8.21 -0.16
CA GLY A 41 10.30 -8.43 -1.09
C GLY A 41 9.35 -9.55 -0.67
N ARG A 42 9.29 -9.86 0.63
CA ARG A 42 8.48 -10.96 1.16
C ARG A 42 7.95 -10.59 2.54
N ILE A 43 6.68 -10.19 2.58
CA ILE A 43 5.96 -9.99 3.83
C ILE A 43 5.13 -11.26 4.08
N SER A 44 5.43 -11.96 5.17
CA SER A 44 4.63 -13.12 5.59
C SER A 44 3.34 -12.63 6.23
N VAL A 45 2.25 -12.63 5.47
CA VAL A 45 0.91 -12.38 6.01
C VAL A 45 0.45 -13.66 6.72
N ASP A 46 0.33 -13.63 8.04
CA ASP A 46 -0.14 -14.79 8.80
C ASP A 46 -1.62 -15.11 8.46
N LYS A 47 -2.06 -16.35 8.72
CA LYS A 47 -3.37 -16.87 8.29
C LYS A 47 -4.59 -16.12 8.83
N ASP A 48 -4.41 -15.33 9.88
CA ASP A 48 -5.48 -14.58 10.55
C ASP A 48 -5.71 -13.17 9.95
N PHE A 49 -4.97 -12.77 8.92
CA PHE A 49 -4.98 -11.40 8.43
C PHE A 49 -5.81 -11.16 7.18
N ASP A 50 -6.42 -9.98 7.14
CA ASP A 50 -7.14 -9.47 6.00
C ASP A 50 -6.17 -8.79 5.02
N TYR A 51 -5.97 -9.40 3.85
CA TYR A 51 -5.21 -8.81 2.74
C TYR A 51 -5.72 -7.40 2.37
N VAL A 52 -7.01 -7.10 2.60
CA VAL A 52 -7.55 -5.75 2.39
C VAL A 52 -6.82 -4.76 3.28
N GLU A 53 -6.76 -5.03 4.58
CA GLU A 53 -6.17 -4.15 5.58
C GLU A 53 -4.67 -3.94 5.35
N ILE A 54 -3.92 -4.99 5.02
CA ILE A 54 -2.48 -4.85 4.78
C ILE A 54 -2.18 -4.06 3.49
N ILE A 55 -2.99 -4.24 2.44
CA ILE A 55 -2.85 -3.48 1.19
C ILE A 55 -3.14 -1.99 1.44
N GLU A 56 -4.16 -1.66 2.24
CA GLU A 56 -4.48 -0.29 2.64
C GLU A 56 -3.34 0.34 3.45
N ARG A 57 -2.82 -0.36 4.45
CA ARG A 57 -1.71 0.11 5.31
C ARG A 57 -0.42 0.30 4.53
N VAL A 58 -0.05 -0.64 3.65
CA VAL A 58 1.10 -0.47 2.75
C VAL A 58 0.88 0.74 1.85
N SER A 59 -0.33 0.93 1.32
CA SER A 59 -0.66 2.11 0.50
C SER A 59 -0.50 3.41 1.29
N GLU A 60 -0.96 3.48 2.55
CA GLU A 60 -0.76 4.64 3.40
C GLU A 60 0.72 4.96 3.63
N PHE A 61 1.53 3.94 3.93
CA PHE A 61 2.98 4.10 4.08
C PHE A 61 3.63 4.66 2.81
N LEU A 62 3.28 4.13 1.63
CA LEU A 62 3.78 4.59 0.35
C LEU A 62 3.40 6.05 0.07
N ASP A 63 2.23 6.51 0.52
CA ASP A 63 1.83 7.91 0.42
C ASP A 63 2.67 8.84 1.29
N ILE A 64 3.00 8.41 2.52
CA ILE A 64 3.84 9.20 3.43
C ILE A 64 5.23 9.43 2.81
N ILE A 65 5.81 8.39 2.20
CA ILE A 65 7.12 8.51 1.53
C ILE A 65 7.02 9.09 0.10
N ASN A 66 5.82 9.51 -0.34
CA ASN A 66 5.52 9.99 -1.68
C ASN A 66 5.97 9.04 -2.81
N TYR A 67 5.92 7.73 -2.58
CA TYR A 67 6.30 6.74 -3.59
C TYR A 67 5.21 6.63 -4.66
N LYS A 68 5.51 7.15 -5.85
CA LYS A 68 4.58 7.15 -7.01
C LYS A 68 3.22 7.81 -6.72
N THR A 69 3.13 8.62 -5.65
CA THR A 69 1.93 9.36 -5.27
C THR A 69 1.78 10.62 -6.13
N GLU A 70 0.57 10.93 -6.56
CA GLU A 70 0.30 12.19 -7.25
C GLU A 70 0.32 13.35 -6.25
N ARG A 71 0.90 14.50 -6.63
CA ARG A 71 0.81 15.72 -5.81
C ARG A 71 -0.61 16.27 -5.90
N VAL A 72 -1.50 15.77 -5.06
CA VAL A 72 -2.91 16.13 -5.12
C VAL A 72 -3.20 17.32 -4.20
N ARG A 73 -3.59 18.45 -4.80
CA ARG A 73 -4.23 19.58 -4.08
C ARG A 73 -5.75 19.62 -4.27
N ASP A 74 -6.28 18.82 -5.20
CA ASP A 74 -7.70 18.80 -5.57
C ASP A 74 -8.48 17.69 -4.84
N LYS A 75 -9.54 18.07 -4.12
CA LYS A 75 -10.39 17.15 -3.36
C LYS A 75 -10.96 15.99 -4.18
N LYS A 76 -11.31 16.21 -5.46
CA LYS A 76 -11.83 15.15 -6.34
C LYS A 76 -10.79 14.06 -6.62
N LYS A 77 -9.53 14.45 -6.79
CA LYS A 77 -8.43 13.53 -7.02
C LYS A 77 -8.06 12.77 -5.74
N ILE A 78 -8.23 13.37 -4.56
CA ILE A 78 -8.08 12.67 -3.27
C ILE A 78 -9.08 11.52 -3.18
N LEU A 79 -10.35 11.77 -3.52
CA LEU A 79 -11.39 10.74 -3.50
C LEU A 79 -11.12 9.61 -4.52
N SER A 80 -10.65 9.97 -5.72
CA SER A 80 -10.25 8.97 -6.74
C SER A 80 -9.14 8.07 -6.22
N SER A 81 -8.09 8.67 -5.63
CA SER A 81 -6.96 7.90 -5.07
C SER A 81 -7.40 6.94 -3.97
N TYR A 82 -8.37 7.33 -3.14
CA TYR A 82 -8.94 6.43 -2.14
C TYR A 82 -9.67 5.24 -2.78
N GLN A 83 -10.47 5.49 -3.82
CA GLN A 83 -11.15 4.43 -4.56
C GLN A 83 -10.16 3.47 -5.25
N ASP A 84 -9.05 3.99 -5.77
CA ASP A 84 -8.00 3.17 -6.38
C ASP A 84 -7.38 2.19 -5.37
N VAL A 85 -7.12 2.66 -4.13
CA VAL A 85 -6.64 1.81 -3.04
C VAL A 85 -7.68 0.73 -2.69
N GLN A 86 -8.97 1.07 -2.62
CA GLN A 86 -10.03 0.10 -2.34
C GLN A 86 -10.16 -0.97 -3.44
N HIS A 87 -10.09 -0.57 -4.71
CA HIS A 87 -10.10 -1.52 -5.82
C HIS A 87 -8.91 -2.47 -5.74
N LEU A 88 -7.71 -1.95 -5.46
CA LEU A 88 -6.53 -2.77 -5.22
C LEU A 88 -6.72 -3.72 -4.03
N ALA A 89 -7.21 -3.21 -2.90
CA ALA A 89 -7.38 -3.97 -1.67
C ALA A 89 -8.41 -5.09 -1.79
N HIS A 90 -9.35 -5.03 -2.75
CA HIS A 90 -10.29 -6.11 -3.00
C HIS A 90 -9.91 -7.02 -4.18
N ALA A 91 -9.13 -6.52 -5.15
CA ALA A 91 -8.78 -7.27 -6.35
C ALA A 91 -7.81 -8.43 -6.10
N TRP A 92 -7.15 -8.52 -4.93
CA TRP A 92 -6.21 -9.61 -4.63
C TRP A 92 -6.82 -11.02 -4.70
N LYS A 93 -8.15 -11.14 -4.56
CA LYS A 93 -8.89 -12.41 -4.64
C LYS A 93 -9.13 -12.86 -6.08
N ALA A 94 -8.92 -11.97 -7.06
CA ALA A 94 -9.18 -12.23 -8.47
C ALA A 94 -7.92 -12.72 -9.19
N ASP A 95 -8.10 -13.42 -10.30
CA ASP A 95 -6.98 -13.79 -11.18
C ASP A 95 -6.43 -12.57 -11.93
N TYR A 96 -7.30 -11.61 -12.24
CA TYR A 96 -6.97 -10.42 -13.03
C TYR A 96 -7.58 -9.15 -12.43
N PHE A 97 -6.83 -8.05 -12.51
CA PHE A 97 -7.30 -6.70 -12.22
C PHE A 97 -7.16 -5.81 -13.45
N LEU A 98 -8.31 -5.38 -13.99
CA LEU A 98 -8.38 -4.58 -15.21
C LEU A 98 -8.26 -3.09 -14.89
N THR A 99 -7.22 -2.44 -15.40
CA THR A 99 -7.06 -1.00 -15.33
C THR A 99 -6.16 -0.49 -16.47
N ASN A 100 -6.42 0.71 -16.97
CA ASN A 100 -5.55 1.39 -17.92
C ASN A 100 -4.62 2.41 -17.23
N ASP A 101 -4.69 2.54 -15.89
CA ASP A 101 -3.87 3.46 -15.11
C ASP A 101 -2.48 2.85 -14.82
N ASP A 102 -1.46 3.36 -15.49
CA ASP A 102 -0.07 2.91 -15.33
C ASP A 102 0.47 3.08 -13.91
N ARG A 103 0.07 4.12 -13.19
CA ARG A 103 0.54 4.35 -11.81
C ARG A 103 -0.08 3.36 -10.85
N LEU A 104 -1.37 3.06 -11.02
CA LEU A 104 -2.04 2.02 -10.23
C LEU A 104 -1.46 0.64 -10.51
N ILE A 105 -1.09 0.35 -11.77
CA ILE A 105 -0.39 -0.89 -12.15
C ILE A 105 0.98 -0.97 -11.48
N GLU A 106 1.80 0.08 -11.56
CA GLU A 106 3.13 0.09 -10.94
C GLU A 106 3.05 -0.06 -9.41
N ARG A 107 2.17 0.71 -8.77
CA ARG A 107 2.00 0.71 -7.32
C ARG A 107 1.40 -0.60 -6.83
N GLY A 108 0.33 -1.04 -7.46
CA GLY A 108 -0.35 -2.29 -7.14
C GLY A 108 0.53 -3.51 -7.38
N GLY A 109 1.27 -3.52 -8.49
CA GLY A 109 2.24 -4.56 -8.81
C GLY A 109 3.34 -4.68 -7.76
N TYR A 110 3.85 -3.54 -7.28
CA TYR A 110 4.80 -3.53 -6.15
C TYR A 110 4.17 -4.16 -4.90
N ILE A 111 2.99 -3.69 -4.48
CA ILE A 111 2.31 -4.20 -3.27
C ILE A 111 2.03 -5.71 -3.38
N TYR A 112 1.48 -6.16 -4.52
CA TYR A 112 1.18 -7.58 -4.73
C TYR A 112 2.43 -8.44 -4.74
N SER A 113 3.54 -7.94 -5.28
CA SER A 113 4.83 -8.64 -5.25
C SER A 113 5.34 -8.84 -3.82
N LEU A 114 5.22 -7.82 -2.96
CA LEU A 114 5.61 -7.91 -1.54
C LEU A 114 4.79 -8.97 -0.79
N LEU A 115 3.50 -9.05 -1.09
CA LEU A 115 2.53 -9.91 -0.40
C LEU A 115 2.39 -11.30 -1.04
N GLY A 116 3.09 -11.58 -2.14
CA GLY A 116 2.96 -12.83 -2.89
C GLY A 116 1.56 -13.04 -3.54
N VAL A 117 0.83 -11.96 -3.80
CA VAL A 117 -0.48 -12.00 -4.45
C VAL A 117 -0.31 -12.36 -5.93
N LYS A 118 -1.13 -13.29 -6.43
CA LYS A 118 -1.02 -13.83 -7.80
C LYS A 118 -1.81 -13.07 -8.86
N THR A 119 -2.69 -12.16 -8.45
CA THR A 119 -3.52 -11.34 -9.34
C THR A 119 -2.65 -10.60 -10.35
N LYS A 120 -3.00 -10.70 -11.63
CA LYS A 120 -2.29 -10.03 -12.72
C LYS A 120 -3.00 -8.75 -13.12
N PHE A 121 -2.22 -7.67 -13.29
CA PHE A 121 -2.73 -6.44 -13.88
C PHE A 121 -2.84 -6.60 -15.39
N ILE A 122 -3.97 -6.19 -15.95
CA ILE A 122 -4.23 -6.21 -17.40
C ILE A 122 -4.80 -4.87 -17.84
N LYS A 123 -4.50 -4.48 -19.07
CA LYS A 123 -5.17 -3.37 -19.76
C LYS A 123 -6.31 -3.86 -20.64
N GLU A 124 -7.17 -2.93 -21.04
CA GLU A 124 -8.33 -3.24 -21.89
C GLU A 124 -7.94 -3.97 -23.18
N LYS A 125 -6.82 -3.57 -23.80
CA LYS A 125 -6.30 -4.22 -25.02
C LYS A 125 -5.91 -5.69 -24.82
N GLU A 126 -5.57 -6.09 -23.60
CA GLU A 126 -5.13 -7.46 -23.25
C GLU A 126 -6.34 -8.34 -22.87
N LEU A 127 -7.50 -7.75 -22.63
CA LEU A 127 -8.73 -8.47 -22.29
C LEU A 127 -9.13 -9.46 -23.40
N ALA A 128 -8.93 -9.09 -24.66
CA ALA A 128 -9.22 -9.93 -25.81
C ALA A 128 -8.29 -11.17 -25.93
N ASP A 129 -7.13 -11.12 -25.27
CA ASP A 129 -6.13 -12.19 -25.28
C ASP A 129 -6.30 -13.18 -24.11
N LEU A 130 -7.21 -12.89 -23.17
CA LEU A 130 -7.58 -13.78 -22.07
C LEU A 130 -8.56 -14.84 -22.59
N LYS A 131 -8.02 -15.98 -23.01
CA LYS A 131 -8.78 -17.17 -23.41
C LYS A 131 -8.97 -18.14 -22.25
#